data_AF-J2GDD4-F1
#
_entry.id   AF-J2GDD4-F1
#
_cell.length_a   1.000
_cell.length_b   1.000
_cell.length_c   1.000
_cell.angle_alpha   90.00
_cell.angle_beta   90.00
_cell.angle_gamma   90.00
#
_symmetry.space_group_name_H-M   'P 1'
#
loop_
_entity.id
_entity.type
_entity.pdbx_description
1 polymer ?
#
loop_
_entity_poly.entity_id
_entity_poly.type
_entity_poly.pdbx_seq_one_letter_code
_entity_poly.pdbx_strand_id
1 'polypeptide(L)'
;MKDFAITATRDLDRAAQRLQDLERYADRRGQLLETLDLDLLGPDQLSRIFAEDEQINEDLAWGHLYINHLAEMEALGSSIERDLRLAA
;
A
#
# COMPACT_ATOMS: atom_id res chain seq x y z
N MET A 1 -4.92 -13.81 -0.30
CA MET A 1 -5.08 -12.39 0.06
C MET A 1 -5.73 -11.64 -1.10
N LYS A 2 -6.51 -10.59 -0.82
CA LYS A 2 -6.98 -9.69 -1.87
C LYS A 2 -5.78 -8.93 -2.42
N ASP A 3 -5.49 -9.07 -3.73
CA ASP A 3 -4.38 -8.38 -4.36
C ASP A 3 -4.78 -6.93 -4.65
N PHE A 4 -4.10 -5.97 -4.02
CA PHE A 4 -4.31 -4.54 -4.25
C PHE A 4 -3.43 -4.01 -5.39
N ALA A 5 -2.40 -4.76 -5.80
CA ALA A 5 -1.53 -4.49 -6.94
C ALA A 5 -1.05 -3.02 -7.03
N ILE A 6 -0.68 -2.39 -5.90
CA ILE A 6 -0.36 -0.96 -5.83
C ILE A 6 0.77 -0.58 -6.80
N THR A 7 1.78 -1.44 -6.93
CA THR A 7 2.96 -1.26 -7.79
C THR A 7 2.73 -1.62 -9.26
N ALA A 8 1.54 -2.11 -9.64
CA ALA A 8 1.27 -2.56 -11.01
C ALA A 8 0.94 -1.41 -11.98
N THR A 9 0.95 -0.16 -11.53
CA THR A 9 0.68 1.02 -12.36
C THR A 9 1.58 2.18 -11.98
N ARG A 10 2.03 2.96 -12.97
CA ARG A 10 2.85 4.17 -12.76
C ARG A 10 2.01 5.45 -12.62
N ASP A 11 0.69 5.31 -12.66
CA ASP A 11 -0.26 6.38 -12.47
C ASP A 11 -0.40 6.64 -10.96
N LEU A 12 0.06 7.82 -10.52
CA LEU A 12 0.12 8.21 -9.11
C LEU A 12 -1.26 8.16 -8.44
N ASP A 13 -2.28 8.69 -9.10
CA ASP A 13 -3.65 8.74 -8.55
C ASP A 13 -4.22 7.33 -8.39
N ARG A 14 -4.03 6.46 -9.39
CA ARG A 14 -4.47 5.06 -9.32
C ARG A 14 -3.74 4.27 -8.25
N ALA A 15 -2.42 4.45 -8.14
CA ALA A 15 -1.64 3.82 -7.09
C ALA A 15 -2.10 4.30 -5.70
N ALA A 16 -2.36 5.60 -5.53
CA ALA A 16 -2.82 6.19 -4.29
C ALA A 16 -4.21 5.66 -3.90
N GLN A 17 -5.13 5.52 -4.86
CA GLN A 17 -6.44 4.93 -4.62
C GLN A 17 -6.34 3.47 -4.14
N ARG A 18 -5.43 2.68 -4.73
CA ARG A 18 -5.19 1.29 -4.33
C ARG A 18 -4.60 1.19 -2.93
N LEU A 19 -3.67 2.08 -2.58
CA LEU A 19 -3.12 2.17 -1.22
C LEU A 19 -4.22 2.54 -0.21
N GLN A 20 -5.06 3.51 -0.53
CA GLN A 20 -6.20 3.86 0.34
C GLN A 20 -7.18 2.69 0.53
N ASP A 21 -7.42 1.88 -0.50
CA ASP A 21 -8.26 0.70 -0.38
C ASP A 21 -7.62 -0.38 0.52
N LEU A 22 -6.29 -0.52 0.48
CA LEU A 22 -5.54 -1.40 1.38
C LEU A 22 -5.58 -0.90 2.82
N GLU A 23 -5.36 0.39 3.07
CA GLU A 23 -5.47 1.00 4.41
C GLU A 23 -6.86 0.74 5.03
N ARG A 24 -7.93 1.01 4.27
CA ARG A 24 -9.30 0.74 4.73
C ARG A 24 -9.59 -0.74 4.95
N TYR A 25 -8.90 -1.62 4.24
CA TYR A 25 -9.02 -3.06 4.47
C TYR A 25 -8.29 -3.46 5.74
N ALA A 26 -7.07 -2.97 5.95
CA ALA A 26 -6.27 -3.19 7.15
C ALA A 26 -7.02 -2.70 8.40
N ASP A 27 -7.59 -1.49 8.37
CA ASP A 27 -8.38 -0.93 9.48
C ASP A 27 -9.57 -1.82 9.85
N ARG A 28 -10.36 -2.24 8.86
CA ARG A 28 -11.51 -3.12 9.08
C ARG A 28 -11.09 -4.49 9.62
N ARG A 29 -9.94 -4.99 9.18
CA ARG A 29 -9.41 -6.27 9.64
C ARG A 29 -8.91 -6.15 11.08
N GLY A 30 -8.23 -5.06 11.44
CA GLY A 30 -7.85 -4.76 12.83
C GLY A 30 -9.05 -4.76 13.77
N GLN A 31 -10.12 -4.05 13.39
CA GLN A 31 -11.39 -4.05 14.13
C GLN A 31 -12.00 -5.45 14.27
N LEU A 32 -11.96 -6.27 13.21
CA LEU A 32 -12.43 -7.65 13.27
C LEU A 32 -11.60 -8.48 14.26
N LEU A 33 -10.28 -8.38 14.21
CA LEU A 33 -9.38 -9.12 15.09
C LEU A 33 -9.56 -8.72 16.56
N GLU A 34 -9.83 -7.45 16.86
CA GLU A 34 -10.14 -7.00 18.22
C GLU A 34 -11.39 -7.67 18.81
N THR A 35 -12.31 -8.14 17.96
CA THR A 35 -13.54 -8.84 18.38
C THR A 35 -13.41 -10.36 18.43
N LEU A 36 -12.31 -10.91 17.91
CA LEU A 36 -12.08 -12.36 17.85
C LEU A 36 -11.48 -12.87 19.16
N ASP A 37 -12.07 -13.94 19.69
CA ASP A 37 -11.44 -14.71 20.75
C ASP A 37 -10.38 -15.63 20.13
N LEU A 38 -9.12 -15.17 20.17
CA LEU A 38 -8.00 -15.90 19.58
C LEU A 38 -7.70 -17.23 20.28
N ASP A 39 -8.13 -17.40 21.54
CA ASP A 39 -7.92 -18.63 22.31
C ASP A 39 -8.82 -19.78 21.82
N LEU A 40 -9.90 -19.45 21.10
CA LEU A 40 -10.79 -20.43 20.46
C LEU A 40 -10.32 -20.88 19.08
N LEU A 41 -9.25 -20.29 18.55
CA LEU A 41 -8.72 -20.59 17.23
C LEU A 41 -7.67 -21.71 17.28
N GLY A 42 -7.70 -22.58 16.29
CA GLY A 42 -6.67 -23.59 16.11
C GLY A 42 -5.33 -22.99 15.64
N PRO A 43 -4.19 -23.67 15.85
CA PRO A 43 -2.88 -23.19 15.43
C PRO A 43 -2.79 -22.78 13.94
N ASP A 44 -3.45 -23.54 13.06
CA ASP A 44 -3.47 -23.24 11.62
C ASP A 44 -4.27 -21.97 11.27
N GLN A 45 -5.25 -21.60 12.09
CA GLN A 45 -6.02 -20.36 11.91
C GLN A 45 -5.20 -19.17 12.40
N LEU A 46 -4.57 -19.30 13.57
CA LEU A 46 -3.68 -18.28 14.12
C LEU A 46 -2.50 -18.00 13.19
N SER A 47 -1.84 -19.05 12.68
CA SER A 47 -0.74 -18.92 11.73
C SER A 47 -1.14 -18.15 10.48
N ARG A 48 -2.33 -18.43 9.91
CA ARG A 48 -2.86 -17.69 8.76
C ARG A 48 -3.16 -16.23 9.09
N ILE A 49 -3.73 -15.95 10.26
CA ILE A 49 -4.01 -14.58 10.69
C ILE A 49 -2.71 -13.77 10.78
N PHE A 50 -1.68 -14.31 11.43
CA PHE A 50 -0.40 -13.62 11.57
C PHE A 50 0.33 -13.44 10.24
N ALA A 51 0.34 -14.47 9.38
CA ALA A 51 0.95 -14.37 8.05
C ALA A 51 0.23 -13.33 7.18
N GLU A 52 -1.10 -13.24 7.28
CA GLU A 52 -1.84 -12.20 6.57
C GLU A 52 -1.55 -10.80 7.12
N ASP A 53 -1.40 -10.63 8.44
CA ASP A 53 -1.04 -9.34 9.03
C ASP A 53 0.35 -8.89 8.62
N GLU A 54 1.33 -9.80 8.61
CA GLU A 54 2.69 -9.50 8.17
C GLU A 54 2.70 -9.00 6.72
N GLN A 55 2.02 -9.71 5.82
CA GLN A 55 1.94 -9.32 4.42
C GLN A 55 1.18 -7.98 4.23
N ILE A 56 0.09 -7.72 4.96
CA ILE A 56 -0.62 -6.43 4.88
C ILE A 56 0.28 -5.28 5.32
N ASN A 57 1.03 -5.47 6.42
CA ASN A 57 1.95 -4.46 6.92
C ASN A 57 3.08 -4.18 5.93
N GLU A 58 3.61 -5.24 5.30
CA GLU A 58 4.62 -5.10 4.25
C GLU A 58 4.06 -4.36 3.03
N ASP A 59 2.87 -4.75 2.54
CA ASP A 59 2.22 -4.13 1.39
C ASP A 59 1.91 -2.63 1.62
N LEU A 60 1.49 -2.26 2.84
CA LEU A 60 1.30 -0.87 3.24
C LEU A 60 2.61 -0.08 3.19
N ALA A 61 3.67 -0.62 3.82
CA ALA A 61 4.97 0.03 3.85
C ALA A 61 5.53 0.25 2.43
N TRP A 62 5.49 -0.78 1.58
CA TRP A 62 5.89 -0.67 0.18
C TRP A 62 5.00 0.27 -0.61
N GLY A 63 3.69 0.24 -0.37
CA GLY A 63 2.74 1.13 -1.03
C GLY A 63 3.07 2.60 -0.78
N HIS A 64 3.30 3.00 0.47
CA HIS A 64 3.71 4.37 0.79
C HIS A 64 5.02 4.77 0.10
N LEU A 65 6.03 3.89 0.12
CA LEU A 65 7.31 4.14 -0.54
C LEU A 65 7.12 4.32 -2.06
N TYR A 66 6.27 3.51 -2.68
CA TYR A 66 6.00 3.57 -4.11
C TYR A 66 5.30 4.87 -4.52
N ILE A 67 4.32 5.33 -3.73
CA ILE A 67 3.65 6.62 -3.96
C ILE A 67 4.64 7.79 -3.89
N ASN A 68 5.47 7.81 -2.85
CA ASN A 68 6.51 8.85 -2.72
C ASN A 68 7.45 8.83 -3.92
N HIS A 69 7.88 7.64 -4.35
CA HIS A 69 8.72 7.49 -5.53
C HIS A 69 8.08 8.04 -6.81
N LEU A 70 6.80 7.75 -7.06
CA LEU A 70 6.08 8.27 -8.24
C LEU A 70 5.98 9.80 -8.20
N ALA A 71 5.63 10.37 -7.04
CA ALA A 71 5.55 11.82 -6.87
C ALA A 71 6.91 12.52 -7.10
N GLU A 72 8.00 11.94 -6.61
CA GLU A 72 9.36 12.44 -6.86
C GLU A 72 9.73 12.39 -8.34
N MET A 73 9.33 11.33 -9.06
CA MET A 73 9.56 11.21 -10.50
C MET A 73 8.78 12.25 -11.31
N GLU A 74 7.52 12.52 -10.97
CA GLU A 74 6.73 13.57 -11.61
C GLU A 74 7.32 14.97 -11.36
N ALA A 75 7.75 15.24 -10.13
CA ALA A 75 8.40 16.50 -9.78
C ALA A 75 9.73 16.70 -10.52
N LEU A 76 10.55 15.65 -10.61
CA LEU A 76 11.81 15.68 -11.36
C LEU A 76 11.57 15.92 -12.85
N GLY A 77 10.60 15.21 -13.46
CA GLY A 77 10.23 15.40 -14.86
C GLY A 77 9.81 16.83 -15.15
N SER A 78 8.98 17.42 -14.28
CA SER A 78 8.53 18.80 -14.37
C SER A 78 9.69 19.81 -14.27
N SER A 79 10.65 19.56 -13.37
CA SER A 79 11.84 20.40 -13.22
C SER A 79 12.70 20.38 -14.48
N ILE A 80 12.97 19.18 -15.03
CA ILE A 80 13.77 19.02 -16.25
C ILE A 80 13.09 19.73 -17.42
N GLU A 81 11.78 19.57 -17.59
CA GLU A 81 11.03 20.23 -18.67
C GLU A 81 11.13 21.76 -18.57
N ARG A 82 11.00 22.31 -17.36
CA ARG A 82 11.15 23.75 -17.12
C ARG A 82 12.55 24.23 -17.50
N ASP A 83 13.59 23.52 -17.07
CA ASP A 83 14.98 23.92 -17.32
C ASP A 83 15.33 23.85 -18.82
N LEU A 84 14.81 22.86 -19.53
CA LEU A 84 14.94 22.75 -20.99
C LEU A 84 14.26 23.92 -21.73
N ARG A 85 13.07 24.34 -21.28
CA ARG A 85 12.37 25.51 -21.87
C ARG A 85 13.12 26.82 -21.64
N LEU A 86 13.84 26.97 -20.54
CA LEU A 86 14.65 28.16 -20.25
C LEU A 86 15.96 28.21 -21.03
N ALA A 87 16.44 27.07 -21.52
CA ALA A 87 17.67 26.96 -22.31
C ALA A 87 17.45 27.09 -23.83
N ALA A 88 16.20 27.14 -24.30
CA ALA A 88 15.79 27.27 -25.70
C ALA A 88 15.46 28.71 -26.08
#